data_AF-A0AA94H6E5-F1
#
_entry.id   AF-A0AA94H6E5-F1
#
_cell.length_a   1.000
_cell.length_b   1.000
_cell.length_c   1.000
_cell.angle_alpha   90.00
_cell.angle_beta   90.00
_cell.angle_gamma   90.00
#
_symmetry.space_group_name_H-M   'P 1'
#
loop_
_entity.id
_entity.type
_entity.pdbx_description
1 polymer ?
#
loop_
_entity_poly.entity_id
_entity_poly.type
_entity_poly.pdbx_seq_one_letter_code
_entity_poly.pdbx_strand_id
1 'polypeptide(L)' 'MATLNVRLDDNLKEEAWTVLEKLNITPTEAVRMLFQYVAENGRMPIKTVTVSDDEEALLKIVRERLANPQKGIRVNLDDL' A
#
# COMPACT_ATOMS: atom_id res chain seq x y z
N MET A 1 -11.98 11.20 23.71
CA MET A 1 -12.42 10.82 22.34
C MET A 1 -12.20 12.02 21.44
N ALA A 2 -11.53 11.84 20.31
CA ALA A 2 -11.38 12.89 19.28
C ALA A 2 -12.45 12.70 18.20
N THR A 3 -12.94 13.80 17.63
CA THR A 3 -13.90 13.80 16.53
C THR A 3 -13.19 14.10 15.21
N LEU A 4 -13.57 13.40 14.15
CA LEU A 4 -13.08 13.62 12.79
C LEU A 4 -14.26 13.96 11.89
N ASN A 5 -14.23 15.14 11.29
CA ASN A 5 -15.20 15.55 10.28
C ASN A 5 -14.53 15.44 8.90
N VAL A 6 -15.08 14.59 8.04
CA VAL A 6 -14.58 14.39 6.66
C VAL A 6 -15.65 14.85 5.69
N ARG A 7 -15.25 15.65 4.69
CA ARG A 7 -16.11 15.99 3.56
C ARG A 7 -15.91 14.93 2.46
N LEU A 8 -17.01 14.37 1.99
CA LEU A 8 -17.07 13.37 0.94
C LEU A 8 -18.10 13.84 -0.08
N ASP A 9 -17.91 13.46 -1.34
CA ASP A 9 -18.95 13.64 -2.36
C ASP A 9 -20.15 12.75 -2.04
N ASP A 10 -21.36 13.25 -2.30
CA ASP A 10 -22.60 12.56 -1.93
C ASP A 10 -22.74 11.20 -2.64
N ASN A 11 -22.34 11.11 -3.91
CA ASN A 11 -22.35 9.84 -4.65
C ASN A 11 -21.38 8.82 -4.04
N LEU A 12 -20.16 9.25 -3.70
CA LEU A 12 -19.15 8.38 -3.10
C LEU A 12 -19.59 7.89 -1.72
N LYS A 13 -20.28 8.75 -0.97
CA LYS A 13 -20.86 8.42 0.32
C LYS A 13 -21.89 7.30 0.20
N GLU A 14 -22.84 7.41 -0.72
CA GLU A 14 -23.89 6.41 -0.92
C GLU A 14 -23.33 5.05 -1.38
N GLU A 15 -22.40 5.06 -2.33
CA GLU A 15 -21.71 3.85 -2.79
C GLU A 15 -20.94 3.18 -1.66
N ALA A 16 -20.15 3.96 -0.90
CA ALA A 16 -19.38 3.46 0.23
C ALA A 16 -20.29 2.87 1.31
N TRP A 17 -21.41 3.53 1.63
CA TRP A 17 -22.38 3.02 2.60
C TRP A 17 -22.95 1.66 2.18
N THR A 18 -23.32 1.53 0.91
CA THR A 18 -23.87 0.29 0.36
C THR A 18 -22.87 -0.87 0.46
N VAL A 19 -21.59 -0.60 0.21
CA VAL A 19 -20.53 -1.62 0.31
C VAL A 19 -20.23 -1.96 1.76
N LEU A 20 -20.15 -0.97 2.64
CA LEU A 20 -19.88 -1.15 4.06
C LEU A 20 -20.99 -1.94 4.76
N GLU A 21 -22.27 -1.69 4.41
CA GLU A 21 -23.40 -2.48 4.89
C GLU A 21 -23.31 -3.94 4.46
N LYS A 22 -22.94 -4.22 3.21
CA LYS A 22 -22.74 -5.60 2.72
C LYS A 22 -21.60 -6.33 3.46
N LEU A 23 -20.58 -5.58 3.88
CA LEU A 23 -19.46 -6.11 4.66
C LEU A 23 -19.75 -6.15 6.16
N ASN A 24 -20.91 -5.66 6.59
CA ASN A 24 -21.34 -5.60 7.98
C ASN A 24 -20.40 -4.74 8.88
N ILE A 25 -19.73 -3.75 8.27
CA ILE A 25 -18.76 -2.85 8.91
C ILE A 25 -19.36 -1.45 8.99
N THR A 26 -19.22 -0.78 10.14
CA THR A 26 -19.66 0.61 10.26
C THR A 26 -18.65 1.58 9.63
N PRO A 27 -19.08 2.73 9.08
CA PRO A 27 -18.15 3.74 8.54
C PRO A 27 -17.10 4.19 9.57
N THR A 28 -17.50 4.32 10.83
CA THR A 28 -16.60 4.67 11.94
C THR A 28 -15.53 3.61 12.17
N GLU A 29 -15.86 2.32 12.08
CA GLU A 29 -14.88 1.24 12.18
C GLU A 29 -13.93 1.23 10.99
N ALA A 30 -14.44 1.40 9.76
CA ALA A 30 -13.61 1.47 8.56
C ALA A 30 -12.56 2.58 8.66
N VAL A 31 -12.98 3.78 9.12
CA VAL A 31 -12.07 4.90 9.35
C VAL A 31 -11.09 4.59 10.47
N ARG A 32 -11.54 4.02 11.60
CA ARG A 32 -10.65 3.64 12.71
C ARG A 32 -9.57 2.65 12.27
N MET A 33 -9.95 1.63 11.51
CA MET A 33 -9.02 0.62 10.98
C MET A 33 -8.00 1.26 10.03
N LEU A 34 -8.43 2.19 9.18
CA LEU A 34 -7.52 2.94 8.32
C LEU A 34 -6.47 3.71 9.14
N PHE A 35 -6.90 4.48 10.13
CA PHE A 35 -5.97 5.25 10.97
C PHE A 35 -5.05 4.34 11.79
N GLN A 36 -5.55 3.23 12.30
CA GLN A 36 -4.73 2.24 13.00
C GLN A 36 -3.67 1.64 12.07
N TYR A 37 -4.05 1.26 10.84
CA TYR A 37 -3.10 0.76 9.85
C TYR A 37 -2.00 1.78 9.56
N VAL A 38 -2.36 3.04 9.34
CA VAL A 38 -1.39 4.12 9.08
C VAL A 38 -0.47 4.33 10.27
N ALA A 39 -0.99 4.30 11.49
CA ALA A 39 -0.19 4.44 12.70
C ALA A 39 0.79 3.27 12.92
N GLU A 40 0.37 2.03 12.63
CA GLU A 40 1.19 0.83 12.81
C GLU A 40 2.21 0.63 11.68
N ASN A 41 1.83 0.91 10.44
CA ASN A 41 2.63 0.58 9.25
C ASN A 41 3.36 1.78 8.65
N GLY A 42 3.04 3.01 9.08
CA GLY A 42 3.63 4.24 8.55
C GLY A 42 3.30 4.53 7.08
N ARG A 43 2.34 3.82 6.49
CA ARG A 43 1.95 3.94 5.07
C ARG A 43 0.46 3.69 4.88
N MET A 44 -0.09 4.16 3.77
CA MET A 44 -1.47 3.87 3.39
C MET A 44 -1.63 2.40 2.99
N PRO A 45 -2.76 1.75 3.33
CA PRO A 45 -3.03 0.36 2.95
C PRO A 45 -3.30 0.21 1.46
N ILE A 46 -3.66 1.30 0.79
CA ILE A 46 -3.88 1.38 -0.65
C ILE A 46 -2.68 2.13 -1.23
N LYS A 47 -1.88 1.46 -2.07
CA LYS A 47 -0.89 2.14 -2.90
C LYS A 47 -1.68 2.98 -3.91
N THR A 48 -1.64 4.31 -3.82
CA THR A 48 -1.98 5.16 -4.97
C THR A 48 -1.01 4.76 -6.06
N VAL A 49 -1.53 4.11 -7.10
CA VAL A 49 -0.73 3.48 -8.15
C VAL A 49 0.07 4.54 -8.90
N THR A 50 1.30 4.77 -8.44
CA THR A 50 2.43 5.24 -9.24
C THR A 50 3.73 4.51 -8.87
N VAL A 51 3.68 3.49 -7.99
CA VAL A 51 4.85 2.72 -7.51
C VAL A 51 4.54 1.22 -7.50
N SER A 52 4.06 0.70 -8.64
CA SER A 52 3.85 -0.75 -8.83
C SER A 52 4.73 -1.32 -9.93
N ASP A 53 4.89 -0.58 -11.03
CA ASP A 53 5.64 -1.09 -12.18
C ASP A 53 7.14 -1.23 -11.89
N ASP A 54 7.71 -0.34 -11.06
CA ASP A 54 9.14 -0.35 -10.76
C ASP A 54 9.55 -1.53 -9.87
N GLU A 55 8.78 -1.84 -8.83
CA GLU A 55 9.08 -2.97 -7.94
C GLU A 55 8.85 -4.32 -8.63
N GLU A 56 7.82 -4.43 -9.47
CA GLU A 56 7.55 -5.64 -10.22
C GLU A 56 8.60 -5.87 -11.33
N ALA A 57 9.04 -4.81 -12.00
CA ALA A 57 10.17 -4.85 -12.93
C ALA A 57 11.48 -5.25 -12.22
N LEU A 58 11.74 -4.70 -11.03
CA LEU A 58 12.92 -5.07 -10.22
C LEU A 58 12.87 -6.55 -9.81
N LEU A 59 11.72 -7.04 -9.35
CA LEU A 59 11.55 -8.46 -9.00
C LEU A 59 11.73 -9.39 -10.20
N LYS A 60 11.28 -8.97 -11.39
CA LYS A 60 11.52 -9.72 -12.63
C LYS A 60 13.01 -9.80 -12.96
N ILE A 61 13.73 -8.68 -12.89
CA ILE A 61 15.17 -8.61 -13.12
C ILE A 61 15.93 -9.50 -12.12
N VAL A 62 15.55 -9.46 -10.84
CA VAL A 62 16.16 -10.32 -9.80
C VAL A 62 15.95 -11.80 -10.11
N ARG A 63 14.72 -12.21 -10.47
CA ARG A 63 14.41 -13.60 -10.84
C ARG A 63 15.21 -14.06 -12.07
N GLU A 64 15.30 -13.24 -13.10
CA GLU A 64 16.08 -13.54 -14.32
C GLU A 64 17.58 -13.69 -14.02
N ARG A 65 18.16 -12.82 -13.18
CA ARG A 65 19.56 -12.91 -12.79
C ARG A 65 19.86 -14.06 -11.83
N LEU A 66 18.90 -14.45 -11.00
CA LEU A 66 19.06 -15.62 -10.11
C LEU A 66 19.01 -16.94 -10.91
N ALA A 67 18.20 -17.00 -11.98
CA ALA A 67 18.15 -18.15 -12.87
C ALA A 67 19.44 -18.32 -13.71
N ASN A 68 20.14 -17.22 -14.02
CA ASN A 68 21.43 -17.22 -14.72
C ASN A 68 22.48 -16.41 -13.94
N PRO A 69 23.03 -16.94 -12.85
CA PRO A 69 23.93 -16.21 -11.96
C PRO A 69 25.24 -15.89 -12.69
N GLN A 70 25.56 -14.60 -12.79
CA GLN A 70 26.85 -14.14 -13.27
C GLN A 70 27.93 -14.35 -12.19
N LYS A 71 29.19 -14.50 -12.60
CA LYS A 71 30.32 -14.59 -11.65
C LYS A 71 30.33 -13.34 -10.76
N GLY A 72 30.21 -13.54 -9.45
CA GLY A 72 30.28 -12.45 -8.48
C GLY A 72 31.64 -11.75 -8.54
N ILE A 73 31.61 -10.43 -8.68
CA ILE A 73 32.80 -9.58 -8.60
C ILE A 73 32.93 -9.17 -7.14
N ARG A 74 34.06 -9.50 -6.51
CA ARG A 74 34.35 -9.09 -5.14
C ARG A 74 34.81 -7.64 -5.19
N VAL A 75 33.99 -6.73 -4.69
CA VAL A 75 34.26 -5.29 -4.60
C VAL A 75 34.43 -4.87 -3.14
N ASN A 76 35.33 -3.94 -2.85
CA ASN A 76 35.41 -3.27 -1.54
C ASN A 76 34.60 -1.98 -1.58
N LEU A 77 34.24 -1.44 -0.42
CA LEU A 77 33.47 -0.18 -0.35
C LEU A 77 34.25 1.03 -0.92
N ASP A 78 35.58 0.98 -0.87
CA ASP A 78 36.45 2.01 -1.44
C ASP A 78 36.51 1.96 -2.98
N ASP A 79 36.02 0.88 -3.61
CA ASP A 79 36.01 0.65 -5.06
C ASP A 79 34.61 0.88 -5.71
N LEU A 80 33.61 1.28 -4.91
CA LEU A 80 32.22 1.55 -5.33
C LEU A 80 32.02 3.02 -5.72
#